data_AF-A0A956YQ36-F1
#
_entry.id   AF-A0A956YQ36-F1
#
_cell.length_a   1.000
_cell.length_b   1.000
_cell.length_c   1.000
_cell.angle_alpha   90.00
_cell.angle_beta   90.00
_cell.angle_gamma   90.00
#
_symmetry.space_group_name_H-M   'P 1'
#
loop_
_entity.id
_entity.type
_entity.pdbx_description
1 polymer ?
#
loop_
_entity_poly.entity_id
_entity_poly.type
_entity_poly.pdbx_seq_one_letter_code
_entity_poly.pdbx_strand_id
1 'polypeptide(L)'
;AKADVEESQDQIAEYQKEIAALEDEAEEALQEIKARWDAIAQNKTMISVTPTKSGISTTLFGVAWLPHHIVQVDDEFVLLPGYAQD
;
A
#
# COMPACT_ATOMS: atom_id res chain seq x y z
N ALA A 1 -3.55 18.62 -62.55
CA ALA A 1 -4.83 18.31 -61.90
C ALA A 1 -4.93 16.83 -61.52
N LYS A 2 -4.97 15.85 -62.44
CA LYS A 2 -5.04 14.42 -62.06
C LYS A 2 -3.76 13.86 -61.40
N ALA A 3 -2.59 14.18 -61.96
CA ALA A 3 -1.29 13.72 -61.41
C ALA A 3 -1.02 14.22 -59.98
N ASP A 4 -1.46 15.45 -59.67
CA ASP A 4 -1.35 16.10 -58.35
C ASP A 4 -2.15 15.34 -57.27
N VAL A 5 -3.29 14.76 -57.67
CA VAL A 5 -4.17 14.00 -56.80
C VAL A 5 -3.63 12.59 -56.55
N GLU A 6 -3.00 11.98 -57.55
CA GLU A 6 -2.37 10.66 -57.45
C GLU A 6 -1.13 10.72 -56.55
N GLU A 7 -0.27 11.72 -56.75
CA GLU A 7 0.89 11.99 -55.89
C GLU A 7 0.49 12.25 -54.43
N SER A 8 -0.60 12.99 -54.21
CA SER A 8 -1.15 13.21 -52.87
C SER A 8 -1.69 11.92 -52.23
N GLN A 9 -2.29 11.02 -53.02
CA GLN A 9 -2.80 9.74 -52.51
C GLN A 9 -1.66 8.79 -52.10
N ASP A 10 -0.58 8.76 -52.86
CA ASP A 10 0.60 7.96 -52.54
C ASP A 10 1.27 8.46 -51.25
N GLN A 11 1.38 9.79 -51.09
CA GLN A 11 1.90 10.39 -49.84
C GLN A 11 1.00 10.07 -48.63
N ILE A 12 -0.32 10.13 -48.80
CA ILE A 12 -1.26 9.76 -47.73
C ILE A 12 -1.07 8.30 -47.33
N ALA A 13 -0.88 7.39 -48.29
CA ALA A 13 -0.66 5.97 -48.02
C ALA A 13 0.67 5.73 -47.28
N GLU A 14 1.72 6.46 -47.65
CA GLU A 14 3.01 6.41 -46.95
C GLU A 14 2.89 6.92 -45.52
N TYR A 15 2.26 8.08 -45.30
CA TYR A 15 2.03 8.62 -43.96
C TYR A 15 1.15 7.72 -43.09
N GLN A 16 0.15 7.06 -43.65
CA GLN A 16 -0.66 6.08 -42.91
C GLN A 16 0.17 4.89 -42.43
N LYS A 17 1.12 4.44 -43.26
CA LYS A 17 2.03 3.36 -42.89
C LYS A 17 3.01 3.77 -41.80
N GLU A 18 3.54 5.00 -41.88
CA GLU A 18 4.39 5.57 -40.84
C GLU A 18 3.65 5.73 -39.51
N ILE A 19 2.41 6.20 -39.54
CA ILE A 19 1.57 6.33 -38.34
C ILE A 19 1.33 4.95 -37.71
N ALA A 20 0.97 3.93 -38.50
CA ALA A 20 0.76 2.58 -37.99
C ALA A 20 2.03 2.01 -37.35
N ALA A 21 3.20 2.22 -37.96
CA ALA A 21 4.47 1.78 -37.38
C ALA A 21 4.78 2.49 -36.05
N LEU A 22 4.50 3.79 -35.95
CA LEU A 22 4.68 4.55 -34.71
C LEU A 22 3.70 4.11 -33.61
N GLU A 23 2.47 3.73 -33.97
CA GLU A 23 1.49 3.18 -33.03
C GLU A 23 1.94 1.82 -32.48
N ASP A 24 2.45 0.93 -33.34
CA ASP A 24 3.01 -0.36 -32.94
C ASP A 24 4.20 -0.18 -31.99
N GLU A 25 5.16 0.70 -32.32
CA GLU A 25 6.31 1.00 -31.45
C GLU A 25 5.88 1.54 -30.08
N ALA A 26 4.86 2.40 -30.05
CA ALA A 26 4.32 2.94 -28.80
C ALA A 26 3.65 1.86 -27.95
N GLU A 27 2.93 0.92 -28.58
CA GLU A 27 2.32 -0.21 -27.89
C GLU A 27 3.37 -1.15 -27.30
N GLU A 28 4.42 -1.47 -28.06
CA GLU A 28 5.56 -2.28 -27.59
C GLU A 28 6.25 -1.64 -26.37
N ALA A 29 6.53 -0.33 -26.43
CA ALA A 29 7.13 0.39 -25.33
C ALA A 29 6.25 0.38 -24.06
N LEU A 30 4.92 0.52 -24.22
CA LEU A 30 3.97 0.42 -23.12
C LEU A 30 3.93 -0.99 -22.52
N GLN A 31 4.00 -2.03 -23.35
CA GLN A 31 4.05 -3.42 -22.90
C GLN A 31 5.34 -3.70 -22.11
N GLU A 32 6.48 -3.23 -22.58
CA GLU A 32 7.77 -3.36 -21.88
C GLU A 32 7.71 -2.72 -20.48
N ILE A 33 7.18 -1.49 -20.41
CA ILE A 33 7.03 -0.77 -19.14
C ILE A 33 6.12 -1.55 -18.18
N LYS A 34 4.96 -2.04 -18.65
CA LYS A 34 4.04 -2.84 -17.84
C LYS A 34 4.71 -4.11 -17.32
N ALA A 35 5.38 -4.86 -18.19
CA ALA A 35 6.08 -6.09 -17.82
C ALA A 35 7.16 -5.83 -16.76
N ARG A 36 7.89 -4.71 -16.88
CA ARG A 36 8.88 -4.29 -15.89
C ARG A 36 8.25 -4.00 -14.53
N TRP A 37 7.14 -3.26 -14.49
CA TRP A 37 6.44 -2.95 -13.25
C TRP A 37 5.84 -4.19 -12.59
N ASP A 38 5.28 -5.11 -13.37
CA ASP A 38 4.77 -6.38 -12.85
C ASP A 38 5.87 -7.23 -12.23
N ALA A 39 7.04 -7.31 -12.87
CA ALA A 39 8.20 -8.03 -12.33
C ALA A 39 8.69 -7.42 -10.99
N ILE A 40 8.71 -6.09 -10.88
CA ILE A 40 9.07 -5.39 -9.64
C ILE A 40 8.02 -5.65 -8.55
N ALA A 41 6.73 -5.59 -8.89
CA ALA A 41 5.63 -5.79 -7.95
C ALA A 41 5.59 -7.22 -7.38
N GLN A 42 6.05 -8.22 -8.13
CA GLN A 42 6.19 -9.61 -7.67
C GLN A 42 7.36 -9.79 -6.70
N ASN A 43 8.36 -8.92 -6.76
CA ASN A 43 9.55 -8.99 -5.91
C ASN A 43 9.29 -8.40 -4.51
N LYS A 44 8.40 -9.06 -3.76
CA LYS A 44 8.10 -8.71 -2.37
C LYS A 44 8.82 -9.68 -1.44
N THR A 45 9.68 -9.15 -0.58
CA THR A 45 10.28 -9.90 0.51
C THR A 45 9.53 -9.62 1.80
N MET A 46 9.11 -10.66 2.49
CA MET A 46 8.50 -10.52 3.81
C MET A 46 9.61 -10.40 4.84
N ILE A 47 9.80 -9.21 5.38
CA ILE A 47 10.73 -8.99 6.49
C ILE A 47 9.97 -9.24 7.79
N SER A 48 10.29 -10.34 8.47
CA SER A 48 9.73 -10.63 9.79
C SER A 48 10.35 -9.68 10.82
N VAL A 49 9.58 -8.69 11.27
CA VAL A 49 9.98 -7.82 12.38
C VAL A 49 9.45 -8.41 13.68
N THR A 50 10.35 -8.95 14.50
CA THR A 50 10.00 -9.39 15.85
C THR A 50 9.86 -8.17 16.76
N PRO A 51 8.70 -7.94 17.40
CA PRO A 51 8.55 -6.83 18.33
C PRO A 51 9.49 -7.04 19.53
N THR A 52 10.41 -6.10 19.74
CA THR A 52 11.32 -6.11 20.89
C THR A 52 10.83 -5.15 21.96
N LYS A 53 11.12 -5.44 23.24
CA LYS A 53 10.80 -4.53 24.35
C LYS A 53 11.46 -3.15 24.20
N SER A 54 12.59 -3.06 23.51
CA SER A 54 13.28 -1.80 23.21
C SER A 54 12.61 -0.97 22.10
N GLY A 55 11.76 -1.57 21.26
CA GLY A 55 11.00 -0.88 20.22
C GLY A 55 9.65 -0.34 20.68
N ILE A 56 9.26 -0.58 21.94
CA ILE A 56 8.03 -0.05 22.52
C ILE A 56 8.31 1.40 22.97
N SER A 57 7.89 2.37 22.16
CA SER A 57 7.86 3.77 22.59
C SER A 57 6.57 4.01 23.36
N THR A 58 6.64 4.01 24.69
CA THR A 58 5.51 4.39 25.54
C THR A 58 5.41 5.92 25.56
N THR A 59 4.68 6.50 24.60
CA THR A 59 4.49 7.96 24.51
C THR A 59 3.70 8.53 25.69
N LEU A 60 2.91 7.70 26.37
CA LEU A 60 2.14 8.07 27.55
C LEU A 60 2.18 6.94 28.58
N PHE A 61 2.68 7.24 29.78
CA PHE A 61 2.52 6.39 30.95
C PHE A 61 1.78 7.19 32.02
N GLY A 62 0.91 6.51 32.76
CA GLY A 62 0.13 7.11 33.83
C GLY A 62 0.15 6.21 35.06
N VAL A 63 0.19 6.82 36.25
CA VAL A 63 0.00 6.10 37.51
C VAL A 63 -1.49 6.16 37.83
N ALA A 64 -2.15 5.00 37.84
CA ALA A 64 -3.54 4.88 38.29
C ALA A 64 -3.56 4.40 39.74
N TRP A 65 -4.34 5.08 40.58
CA TRP A 65 -4.66 4.60 41.91
C TRP A 65 -5.96 3.81 41.87
N LEU A 66 -5.88 2.51 42.18
CA LEU A 66 -7.04 1.63 42.34
C LEU A 66 -7.22 1.33 43.83
N PRO A 67 -8.01 2.13 44.56
CA PRO A 67 -8.22 1.92 45.98
C PRO A 67 -8.95 0.60 46.24
N HIS A 68 -8.53 -0.10 47.29
CA HIS A 68 -9.21 -1.28 47.81
C HIS A 68 -9.42 -1.11 49.32
N HIS A 69 -10.58 -1.55 49.80
CA HIS A 69 -10.90 -1.68 51.21
C HIS A 69 -10.58 -3.10 51.67
N ILE A 70 -10.00 -3.23 52.86
CA ILE A 70 -9.83 -4.52 53.52
C ILE A 70 -11.03 -4.71 54.44
N VAL A 71 -11.80 -5.78 54.22
CA VAL A 71 -12.97 -6.13 55.03
C VAL A 71 -12.80 -7.54 55.55
N GLN A 72 -13.12 -7.75 56.82
CA GLN A 72 -13.19 -9.09 57.41
C GLN A 72 -14.60 -9.65 57.21
N VAL A 73 -14.69 -10.81 56.56
CA VAL A 73 -15.92 -11.60 56.41
C VAL A 73 -15.64 -12.96 57.04
N ASP A 74 -16.37 -13.29 58.10
CA ASP A 74 -16.08 -14.42 58.98
C ASP A 74 -14.62 -14.38 59.50
N ASP A 75 -13.82 -15.41 59.22
CA ASP A 75 -12.39 -15.50 59.59
C ASP A 75 -11.44 -15.12 58.43
N GLU A 76 -11.96 -14.60 57.32
CA GLU A 76 -11.18 -14.24 56.14
C GLU A 76 -11.15 -12.73 55.87
N PHE A 77 -10.02 -12.24 55.37
CA PHE A 77 -9.88 -10.87 54.88
C PHE A 77 -10.06 -10.84 53.37
N VAL A 78 -11.03 -10.04 52.91
CA VAL A 78 -11.31 -9.83 51.48
C VAL A 78 -11.01 -8.39 51.08
N LEU A 79 -10.54 -8.23 49.83
CA LEU A 79 -10.31 -6.92 49.22
C LEU A 79 -11.54 -6.53 48.40
N LEU A 80 -12.18 -5.43 48.79
CA LEU A 80 -13.28 -4.86 48.04
C LEU A 80 -12.81 -3.64 47.24
N PRO A 81 -13.21 -3.51 45.96
CA PRO A 81 -12.96 -2.30 45.18
C PRO A 81 -13.51 -1.05 45.89
N GLY A 82 -12.66 -0.04 46.08
CA GLY A 82 -13.04 1.26 46.64
C GLY A 82 -13.50 2.26 45.57
N TYR A 83 -13.79 1.77 44.36
CA TYR A 83 -14.25 2.53 43.20
C TYR A 83 -15.51 1.88 42.63
N ALA A 84 -16.35 2.66 41.94
CA ALA A 84 -17.53 2.12 41.28
C ALA A 84 -17.12 1.12 40.19
N GLN A 85 -17.65 -0.10 40.26
CA GLN A 85 -17.62 -1.07 39.17
C GLN A 85 -18.99 -1.05 38.49
N ASP A 86 -19.03 -0.70 37.21
CA ASP A 86 -20.20 -0.93 36.34
C ASP A 86 -20.23 -2.39 35.86
#